data_AF-A0A392NDT8-F1
#
_entry.id   AF-A0A392NDT8-F1
#
_cell.length_a   1.000
_cell.length_b   1.000
_cell.length_c   1.000
_cell.angle_alpha   90.00
_cell.angle_beta   90.00
_cell.angle_gamma   90.00
#
_symmetry.space_group_name_H-M   'P 1'
#
loop_
_entity.id
_entity.type
_entity.pdbx_description
1 polymer ?
#
loop_
_entity_poly.entity_id
_entity_poly.type
_entity_poly.pdbx_seq_one_letter_code
_entity_poly.pdbx_strand_id
1 'polypeptide(L)'
;EWSCPEAGEVLKKNSVPDWPLLATYLISEASLMKSSRWFSYISALPRQPYSLLYWSQAELDRYLEASQIRERAIERTDNVIGT
;
A
#
# COMPACT_ATOMS: atom_id res chain seq x y z
N GLU A 1 -7.40 10.98 18.19
CA GLU A 1 -7.97 11.93 17.21
C GLU A 1 -6.96 12.10 16.08
N TRP A 2 -7.44 12.17 14.85
CA TRP A 2 -6.59 12.30 13.66
C TRP A 2 -5.89 13.66 13.65
N SER A 3 -4.67 13.72 13.10
CA SER A 3 -3.87 14.95 13.04
C SER A 3 -4.51 16.04 12.19
N CYS A 4 -5.32 15.68 11.18
CA CYS A 4 -6.06 16.60 10.33
C CYS A 4 -7.49 16.06 10.08
N PRO A 5 -8.50 16.50 10.84
CA PRO A 5 -9.88 16.06 10.66
C PRO A 5 -10.47 16.45 9.30
N GLU A 6 -10.01 17.56 8.68
CA GLU A 6 -10.53 17.99 7.37
C GLU A 6 -10.22 17.00 6.25
N ALA A 7 -9.05 16.34 6.29
CA ALA A 7 -8.66 15.36 5.28
C ALA A 7 -9.57 14.11 5.31
N GLY A 8 -10.00 13.69 6.51
CA GLY A 8 -10.91 12.57 6.67
C GLY A 8 -12.30 12.84 6.10
N GLU A 9 -12.83 14.06 6.30
CA GLU A 9 -14.15 14.44 5.80
C GLU A 9 -14.20 14.55 4.26
N VAL A 10 -13.14 15.07 3.64
CA VAL A 10 -13.04 15.13 2.17
C VAL A 10 -13.02 13.73 1.56
N LEU A 11 -12.32 12.77 2.18
CA LEU A 11 -12.23 11.41 1.66
C LEU A 11 -13.53 10.64 1.82
N LYS A 12 -14.21 10.76 2.97
CA LYS A 12 -15.55 10.21 3.17
C LYS A 12 -16.54 10.74 2.15
N LYS A 13 -16.52 12.05 1.88
CA LYS A 13 -17.39 12.69 0.88
C LYS A 13 -17.18 12.12 -0.53
N ASN A 14 -15.95 11.73 -0.86
CA ASN A 14 -15.59 11.18 -2.17
C ASN A 14 -15.66 9.64 -2.22
N SER A 15 -16.20 8.97 -1.20
CA SER A 15 -16.24 7.50 -1.08
C SER A 15 -14.87 6.84 -1.28
N VAL A 16 -13.80 7.55 -0.94
CA VAL A 16 -12.44 7.00 -1.03
C VAL A 16 -12.28 6.02 0.13
N PRO A 17 -11.76 4.81 -0.10
CA PRO A 17 -11.44 3.89 0.98
C PRO A 17 -10.53 4.55 2.04
N ASP A 18 -10.52 4.07 3.28
CA ASP A 18 -9.70 4.69 4.33
C ASP A 18 -8.18 4.42 4.17
N TRP A 19 -7.81 3.38 3.41
CA TRP A 19 -6.43 2.93 3.28
C TRP A 19 -5.46 3.94 2.64
N PRO A 20 -5.83 4.81 1.66
CA PRO A 20 -4.92 5.82 1.12
C PRO A 20 -4.56 6.88 2.16
N LEU A 21 -5.49 7.26 3.04
CA LEU A 21 -5.20 8.20 4.14
C LEU A 21 -4.28 7.57 5.18
N LEU A 22 -4.52 6.30 5.50
CA LEU A 22 -3.63 5.56 6.39
C LEU A 22 -2.23 5.42 5.78
N ALA A 23 -2.15 5.16 4.46
CA ALA A 23 -0.88 5.08 3.75
C ALA A 23 -0.14 6.43 3.77
N THR A 24 -0.82 7.55 3.49
CA THR A 24 -0.19 8.88 3.56
C THR A 24 0.26 9.23 4.97
N TYR A 25 -0.54 8.88 5.98
CA TYR A 25 -0.16 9.04 7.39
C TYR A 25 1.10 8.24 7.73
N LEU A 26 1.14 6.94 7.40
CA LEU A 26 2.29 6.07 7.65
C LEU A 26 3.56 6.54 6.91
N ILE A 27 3.42 7.01 5.66
CA ILE A 27 4.54 7.60 4.89
C ILE A 27 5.04 8.89 5.57
N SER A 28 4.13 9.76 6.00
CA SER A 28 4.50 11.00 6.70
C SER A 28 5.22 10.72 8.02
N GLU A 29 4.73 9.78 8.82
CA GLU A 29 5.36 9.34 10.07
C GLU A 29 6.72 8.68 9.81
N ALA A 30 6.86 7.90 8.73
CA ALA A 30 8.13 7.30 8.34
C ALA A 30 9.19 8.36 8.00
N SER A 31 8.79 9.46 7.36
CA SER A 31 9.70 10.56 7.01
C SER A 31 10.26 11.32 8.22
N LEU A 32 9.54 11.30 9.34
CA LEU A 32 9.97 11.89 10.61
C LEU A 32 11.04 11.05 11.33
N MET A 33 11.29 9.82 10.86
CA MET A 33 12.29 8.89 11.41
C MET A 33 12.21 8.80 12.94
N LYS A 34 13.32 9.02 13.66
CA LYS A 34 13.42 8.87 15.12
C LYS A 34 12.53 9.84 15.91
N SER A 35 12.01 10.88 15.28
CA SER A 35 11.09 11.84 15.90
C SER A 35 9.64 11.35 15.90
N SER A 36 9.31 10.32 15.11
CA SER A 36 7.99 9.70 15.12
C SER A 36 7.80 8.82 16.35
N ARG A 37 6.63 8.92 16.97
CA ARG A 37 6.19 7.99 18.02
C ARG A 37 6.09 6.55 17.54
N TRP A 38 5.91 6.36 16.22
CA TRP A 38 5.75 5.07 15.56
C TRP A 38 7.06 4.55 14.94
N PHE A 39 8.19 5.22 15.18
CA PHE A 39 9.49 4.83 14.59
C PHE A 39 9.83 3.35 14.79
N SER A 40 9.65 2.83 16.02
CA SER A 40 9.93 1.42 16.34
C SER A 40 9.05 0.45 15.56
N TYR A 41 7.77 0.81 15.38
CA TYR A 41 6.82 0.01 14.61
C TYR A 41 7.16 0.04 13.12
N ILE A 42 7.37 1.24 12.56
CA ILE A 42 7.70 1.43 11.13
C ILE A 42 9.03 0.76 10.78
N SER A 43 10.03 0.85 11.65
CA SER A 43 11.35 0.23 11.44
C SER A 43 11.31 -1.30 11.47
N ALA A 44 10.30 -1.89 12.12
CA ALA A 44 10.09 -3.33 12.16
C ALA A 44 9.29 -3.86 10.95
N LEU A 45 8.71 -2.97 10.14
CA LEU A 45 7.98 -3.38 8.94
C LEU A 45 8.93 -4.01 7.91
N PRO A 46 8.50 -5.06 7.20
CA PRO A 46 9.27 -5.64 6.11
C PRO A 46 9.60 -4.57 5.07
N ARG A 47 10.89 -4.38 4.79
CA ARG A 47 11.35 -3.43 3.75
C ARG A 47 10.92 -3.84 2.35
N GLN A 48 10.65 -5.12 2.16
CA GLN A 48 10.07 -5.69 0.96
C GLN A 48 8.77 -6.35 1.37
N PRO A 49 7.61 -5.79 1.01
CA PRO A 49 6.37 -6.53 1.16
C PRO A 49 6.44 -7.73 0.19
N TYR A 50 6.22 -8.93 0.70
CA TYR A 50 5.95 -10.12 -0.12
C TYR A 50 4.55 -10.01 -0.76
N SER A 51 4.27 -8.87 -1.39
CA SER A 51 3.03 -8.58 -2.08
C SER A 51 3.14 -9.11 -3.51
N LEU A 52 2.03 -9.67 -4.01
CA LEU A 52 1.89 -10.12 -5.40
C LEU A 52 2.21 -9.00 -6.42
N LEU A 53 2.17 -7.73 -6.00
CA LEU A 53 2.50 -6.56 -6.83
C LEU A 53 3.98 -6.48 -7.24
N TYR A 54 4.87 -7.22 -6.57
CA TYR A 54 6.30 -7.26 -6.88
C TYR A 54 6.74 -8.58 -7.50
N TRP A 55 5.80 -9.50 -7.74
CA TRP A 55 6.11 -10.77 -8.38
C TRP A 55 6.31 -10.54 -9.87
N SER A 56 7.34 -11.18 -10.43
CA SER A 56 7.53 -11.21 -11.86
C SER A 56 6.38 -11.96 -12.55
N GLN A 57 6.14 -11.65 -13.81
CA GLN A 57 5.12 -12.34 -14.61
C GLN A 57 5.34 -13.87 -14.61
N ALA A 58 6.60 -14.32 -14.64
CA ALA A 58 6.96 -15.74 -14.55
C ALA A 58 6.58 -16.39 -13.20
N GLU A 59 6.65 -15.65 -12.09
CA GLU A 59 6.24 -16.15 -10.77
C GLU A 59 4.72 -16.20 -10.63
N LEU A 60 4.02 -15.19 -11.15
CA LEU A 60 2.55 -15.19 -11.23
C LEU A 60 2.05 -16.36 -12.08
N ASP A 61 2.67 -16.58 -13.24
CA ASP A 61 2.30 -17.68 -14.13
C ASP A 61 2.59 -19.05 -13.53
N ARG A 62 3.69 -19.20 -12.78
CA ARG A 62 4.06 -20.47 -12.15
C ARG A 62 3.21 -20.82 -10.93
N TYR A 63 2.83 -19.84 -10.12
CA TYR A 63 2.19 -20.09 -8.82
C TYR A 63 0.70 -19.78 -8.79
N LEU A 64 0.19 -18.97 -9.73
CA LEU A 64 -1.22 -18.56 -9.78
C LEU A 64 -1.92 -18.99 -11.07
N GLU A 65 -1.36 -19.93 -11.84
CA GLU A 65 -1.88 -20.38 -13.15
C GLU A 65 -3.40 -20.68 -13.13
N ALA A 66 -3.87 -21.33 -12.06
CA ALA A 66 -5.27 -21.72 -11.87
C ALA A 66 -6.07 -20.80 -10.92
N SER A 67 -5.49 -19.70 -10.45
CA SER A 67 -6.12 -18.81 -9.48
C SER A 67 -6.81 -17.64 -10.16
N GLN A 68 -8.07 -17.38 -9.81
CA GLN A 68 -8.82 -16.19 -10.24
C GLN A 68 -8.16 -14.86 -9.80
N ILE A 69 -7.19 -14.91 -8.88
CA ILE A 69 -6.43 -13.74 -8.43
C ILE A 69 -5.33 -13.36 -9.45
N ARG A 70 -4.95 -14.26 -10.37
CA ARG A 70 -3.90 -14.02 -11.38
C ARG A 70 -4.21 -12.83 -12.28
N GLU A 71 -5.41 -12.78 -12.85
CA GLU A 71 -5.80 -11.68 -13.75
C GLU A 71 -5.78 -10.33 -13.04
N ARG A 72 -6.31 -10.25 -11.81
CA ARG A 72 -6.23 -9.03 -10.99
C ARG A 72 -4.81 -8.68 -10.57
N ALA A 73 -3.96 -9.66 -10.34
CA ALA A 73 -2.56 -9.40 -10.00
C ALA A 73 -1.83 -8.80 -11.20
N ILE A 74 -2.01 -9.37 -12.40
CA ILE A 74 -1.46 -8.88 -13.68
C ILE A 74 -1.93 -7.45 -13.96
N GLU A 75 -3.24 -7.19 -13.90
CA GLU A 75 -3.79 -5.83 -14.11
C GLU A 75 -3.19 -4.81 -13.13
N ARG A 76 -2.95 -5.20 -11.89
CA ARG A 76 -2.39 -4.30 -10.87
C ARG A 76 -0.89 -4.10 -11.02
N THR A 77 -0.14 -5.11 -11.45
CA THR A 77 1.29 -4.96 -11.73
C THR A 77 1.53 -4.05 -12.92
N ASP A 78 0.75 -4.19 -14.00
CA ASP A 78 0.88 -3.34 -15.19
C ASP A 78 0.55 -1.86 -14.88
N ASN A 79 -0.49 -1.62 -14.06
CA ASN A 79 -0.83 -0.27 -13.61
C ASN A 79 0.22 0.38 -12.69
N VAL A 80 1.05 -0.40 -11.99
CA VAL A 80 2.09 0.12 -11.08
C VAL A 80 3.37 0.48 -11.82
N ILE A 81 3.68 -0.20 -12.94
CA ILE A 81 4.90 0.03 -13.71
C ILE A 81 4.76 1.20 -14.70
N GLY A 82 3.53 1.61 -15.03
CA GLY A 82 3.25 2.87 -15.74
C GLY A 82 3.96 2.97 -17.09
N THR A 83 3.34 2.42 -18.15
CA THR A 83 3.55 2.93 -19.51
C THR A 83 2.83 4.24 -19.74
#